data_AF-A0A527G0P5-F1
#
_entry.id   AF-A0A527G0P5-F1
#
_cell.length_a   1.000
_cell.length_b   1.000
_cell.length_c   1.000
_cell.angle_alpha   90.00
_cell.angle_beta   90.00
_cell.angle_gamma   90.00
#
_symmetry.space_group_name_H-M   'P 1'
#
loop_
_entity.id
_entity.type
_entity.pdbx_description
1 polymer ?
#
loop_
_entity_poly.entity_id
_entity_poly.type
_entity_poly.pdbx_seq_one_letter_code
_entity_poly.pdbx_strand_id
1 'polypeptide(L)'
;SKPASDTANAADSAAKPPENAQKPAETGQQPALVLSQVFVKLGRRNNGMVEIVEGLKAGDQVVTAGQNRLFNGMSVAVDNTVDPSKSANKQVQQ
;
A
#
# COMPACT_ATOMS: atom_id res chain seq x y z
N SER A 1 48.52 11.34 -32.62
CA SER A 1 48.37 10.10 -33.38
C SER A 1 47.65 9.07 -32.52
N LYS A 2 46.64 8.42 -33.12
CA LYS A 2 45.70 7.37 -32.64
C LYS A 2 46.40 6.16 -31.96
N PRO A 3 45.69 5.24 -31.24
CA PRO A 3 44.36 4.74 -31.59
C PRO A 3 43.34 4.47 -30.46
N ALA A 4 42.14 4.12 -30.92
CA ALA A 4 40.98 3.62 -30.19
C ALA A 4 40.96 2.07 -30.19
N SER A 5 40.26 1.51 -29.19
CA SER A 5 39.66 0.16 -29.14
C SER A 5 38.83 0.13 -27.85
N ASP A 6 37.52 0.38 -27.86
CA ASP A 6 36.43 -0.52 -28.27
C ASP A 6 36.54 -1.92 -27.63
N THR A 7 35.75 -2.15 -26.59
CA THR A 7 35.16 -3.46 -26.28
C THR A 7 33.85 -3.22 -25.54
N ALA A 8 32.77 -3.29 -26.30
CA ALA A 8 31.46 -3.65 -25.80
C ALA A 8 31.51 -4.94 -24.98
N ASN A 9 30.82 -4.99 -23.84
CA ASN A 9 30.33 -6.26 -23.32
C ASN A 9 28.80 -6.24 -23.36
N ALA A 10 28.28 -7.18 -24.14
CA ALA A 10 26.88 -7.43 -24.36
C ALA A 10 26.26 -8.16 -23.15
N ALA A 11 24.94 -8.05 -23.12
CA ALA A 11 23.96 -8.84 -22.39
C ALA A 11 24.41 -10.23 -21.91
N ASP A 12 24.01 -10.59 -20.69
CA ASP A 12 23.32 -11.86 -20.46
C ASP A 12 22.51 -11.88 -19.14
N SER A 13 21.28 -12.38 -19.28
CA SER A 13 20.47 -13.19 -18.35
C SER A 13 20.43 -12.85 -16.85
N ALA A 14 19.31 -12.38 -16.33
CA ALA A 14 18.11 -13.15 -15.97
C ALA A 14 18.17 -13.78 -14.57
N ALA A 15 17.07 -13.53 -13.85
CA ALA A 15 16.46 -14.40 -12.84
C ALA A 15 17.24 -14.69 -11.54
N LYS A 16 16.77 -14.06 -10.46
CA LYS A 16 16.31 -14.79 -9.27
C LYS A 16 15.27 -13.95 -8.51
N PRO A 17 13.98 -14.32 -8.56
CA PRO A 17 13.00 -13.82 -7.60
C PRO A 17 13.40 -14.28 -6.19
N PRO A 18 13.19 -13.48 -5.13
CA PRO A 18 13.23 -14.01 -3.77
C PRO A 18 12.05 -14.98 -3.61
N GLU A 19 12.36 -16.26 -3.74
CA GLU A 19 11.53 -17.38 -3.36
C GLU A 19 11.38 -17.40 -1.84
N ASN A 20 10.28 -16.81 -1.37
CA ASN A 20 9.64 -17.21 -0.13
C ASN A 20 8.14 -16.91 -0.24
N ALA A 21 7.50 -17.62 -1.17
CA ALA A 21 6.05 -17.73 -1.23
C ALA A 21 5.58 -18.66 -0.11
N GLN A 22 5.50 -18.13 1.12
CA GLN A 22 4.72 -18.78 2.17
C GLN A 22 3.24 -18.58 1.84
N LYS A 23 2.64 -19.62 1.23
CA LYS A 23 1.20 -19.77 0.99
C LYS A 23 0.44 -19.66 2.33
N PRO A 24 -0.40 -18.63 2.57
CA PRO A 24 -1.33 -18.67 3.69
C PRO A 24 -2.51 -19.58 3.35
N ALA A 25 -2.88 -20.40 4.33
CA ALA A 25 -3.91 -21.41 4.24
C ALA A 25 -5.28 -20.85 3.80
N GLU A 26 -5.95 -21.61 2.94
CA GLU A 26 -7.31 -21.39 2.46
C GLU A 26 -8.31 -21.56 3.62
N THR A 27 -8.92 -20.46 4.05
CA THR A 27 -10.18 -20.46 4.82
C THR A 27 -11.11 -19.40 4.23
N GLY A 28 -12.07 -19.82 3.40
CA GLY A 28 -13.12 -18.98 2.84
C GLY A 28 -12.61 -17.98 1.80
N GLN A 29 -12.83 -18.28 0.52
CA GLN A 29 -12.44 -17.47 -0.64
C GLN A 29 -13.12 -16.09 -0.64
N GLN A 30 -12.61 -15.17 0.17
CA GLN A 30 -12.63 -13.76 -0.16
C GLN A 30 -11.37 -13.47 -1.00
N PRO A 31 -11.46 -12.66 -2.07
CA PRO A 31 -10.29 -12.26 -2.84
C PRO A 31 -9.21 -11.74 -1.88
N ALA A 32 -7.99 -12.26 -1.99
CA ALA A 32 -6.88 -11.80 -1.17
C ALA A 32 -6.61 -10.32 -1.49
N LEU A 33 -7.00 -9.42 -0.58
CA LEU A 33 -6.63 -8.01 -0.67
C LEU A 33 -5.17 -7.89 -0.28
N VAL A 34 -4.38 -7.32 -1.17
CA VAL A 34 -2.94 -7.09 -0.94
C VAL A 34 -2.73 -5.62 -0.62
N LEU A 35 -2.09 -5.35 0.50
CA LEU A 35 -1.82 -3.98 0.96
C LEU A 35 -0.76 -3.31 0.09
N SER A 36 -1.00 -2.04 -0.25
CA SER A 36 0.00 -1.15 -0.84
C SER A 36 0.00 0.20 -0.13
N GLN A 37 1.17 0.67 0.26
CA GLN A 37 1.37 2.02 0.78
C GLN A 37 1.55 2.98 -0.39
N VAL A 38 0.73 4.02 -0.38
CA VAL A 38 0.75 5.06 -1.40
C VAL A 38 1.03 6.40 -0.72
N PHE A 39 1.92 7.19 -1.31
CA PHE A 39 2.15 8.57 -0.89
C PHE A 39 1.07 9.47 -1.45
N VAL A 40 0.48 10.29 -0.58
CA VAL A 40 -0.63 11.19 -0.92
C VAL A 40 -0.28 12.62 -0.57
N LYS A 41 -0.92 13.56 -1.27
CA LYS A 41 -0.86 14.99 -0.95
C LYS A 41 -2.03 15.35 -0.06
N LEU A 42 -1.74 15.85 1.13
CA LEU A 42 -2.75 16.26 2.11
C LEU A 42 -3.18 17.71 1.88
N GLY A 43 -4.45 17.98 2.14
CA GLY A 43 -5.09 19.28 2.04
C GLY A 43 -5.50 19.84 3.39
N ARG A 44 -6.72 20.37 3.47
CA ARG A 44 -7.26 20.95 4.71
C ARG A 44 -7.49 19.88 5.77
N ARG A 45 -7.38 20.28 7.03
CA ARG A 45 -7.73 19.47 8.20
C ARG A 45 -8.86 20.17 8.93
N ASN A 46 -9.93 19.45 9.20
CA ASN A 46 -11.07 19.95 9.96
C ASN A 46 -11.64 18.80 10.79
N ASN A 47 -12.05 19.07 12.03
CA ASN A 47 -12.97 18.16 12.72
C ASN A 47 -12.51 16.68 12.79
N GLY A 48 -11.21 16.43 12.98
CA GLY A 48 -10.63 15.07 13.01
C GLY A 48 -10.47 14.40 11.63
N MET A 49 -10.88 15.06 10.55
CA MET A 49 -10.72 14.63 9.16
C MET A 49 -9.54 15.32 8.48
N VAL A 50 -8.98 14.65 7.49
CA VAL A 50 -7.89 15.15 6.64
C VAL A 50 -8.29 14.97 5.18
N GLU A 51 -8.23 16.05 4.42
CA GLU A 51 -8.48 16.03 2.99
C GLU A 51 -7.27 15.42 2.25
N ILE A 52 -7.54 14.58 1.25
CA ILE A 52 -6.54 14.04 0.33
C ILE A 52 -6.80 14.67 -1.05
N VAL A 53 -5.84 15.46 -1.52
CA VAL A 53 -5.96 16.23 -2.77
C VAL A 53 -5.47 15.42 -3.97
N GLU A 54 -4.42 14.62 -3.78
CA GLU A 54 -3.81 13.80 -4.84
C GLU A 54 -3.28 12.48 -4.26
N GLY A 55 -3.20 11.45 -5.11
CA GLY A 55 -2.54 10.18 -4.79
C GLY A 55 -3.46 8.98 -4.59
N LEU A 56 -4.78 9.15 -4.67
CA LEU A 56 -5.77 8.07 -4.64
C LEU A 56 -6.70 8.12 -5.86
N LYS A 57 -7.33 6.99 -6.18
CA LYS A 57 -8.34 6.85 -7.24
C LYS A 57 -9.70 6.49 -6.65
N ALA A 58 -10.75 6.80 -7.39
CA ALA A 58 -12.10 6.38 -7.01
C ALA A 58 -12.16 4.84 -6.97
N GLY A 59 -12.73 4.31 -5.88
CA GLY A 59 -12.79 2.87 -5.63
C GLY A 59 -11.64 2.31 -4.78
N ASP A 60 -10.58 3.09 -4.52
CA ASP A 60 -9.51 2.67 -3.60
C ASP A 60 -10.06 2.53 -2.17
N GLN A 61 -9.64 1.46 -1.49
CA GLN A 61 -9.94 1.24 -0.07
C GLN A 61 -8.77 1.70 0.79
N VAL A 62 -9.05 2.54 1.78
CA VAL A 62 -8.04 3.13 2.67
C VAL A 62 -8.13 2.49 4.05
N VAL A 63 -6.98 2.09 4.58
CA VAL A 63 -6.86 1.59 5.95
C VAL A 63 -6.92 2.74 6.95
N THR A 64 -7.84 2.66 7.90
CA THR A 64 -8.05 3.69 8.94
C THR A 64 -7.61 3.23 10.35
N ALA A 65 -7.30 1.94 10.54
CA ALA A 65 -6.87 1.38 11.82
C ALA A 65 -5.83 0.25 11.64
N GLY A 66 -5.01 0.01 12.67
CA GLY A 66 -4.05 -1.11 12.70
C GLY A 66 -2.73 -0.88 11.94
N GLN A 67 -2.49 0.33 11.42
CA GLN A 67 -1.41 0.66 10.49
C GLN A 67 -0.01 0.32 11.02
N ASN A 68 0.21 0.44 12.34
CA ASN A 68 1.48 0.11 12.99
C ASN A 68 1.93 -1.35 12.80
N ARG A 69 1.01 -2.25 12.42
CA ARG A 69 1.28 -3.68 12.23
C ARG A 69 1.23 -4.10 10.75
N LEU A 70 0.98 -3.17 9.82
CA LEU A 70 0.84 -3.47 8.40
C LEU A 70 2.10 -3.09 7.62
N PHE A 71 2.37 -3.80 6.53
CA PHE A 71 3.48 -3.53 5.61
C PHE A 71 3.09 -3.90 4.18
N ASN A 72 3.82 -3.35 3.20
CA ASN A 72 3.53 -3.54 1.78
C ASN A 72 3.57 -5.01 1.36
N GLY A 73 2.62 -5.41 0.52
CA GLY A 73 2.52 -6.78 0.02
C GLY A 73 1.84 -7.75 0.99
N MET A 74 1.46 -7.31 2.18
CA MET A 74 0.76 -8.17 3.13
C MET A 74 -0.67 -8.46 2.66
N SER A 75 -1.09 -9.73 2.75
CA SER A 75 -2.49 -10.10 2.56
C SER A 75 -3.30 -9.68 3.80
N VAL A 76 -4.41 -9.00 3.56
CA VAL A 76 -5.28 -8.46 4.61
C VAL A 76 -6.73 -8.88 4.40
N ALA A 77 -7.47 -8.97 5.50
CA ALA A 77 -8.92 -9.08 5.49
C ALA A 77 -9.52 -7.76 5.99
N VAL A 78 -10.65 -7.36 5.41
CA VAL A 78 -11.36 -6.15 5.84
C VAL A 78 -12.26 -6.50 7.02
N ASP A 79 -12.05 -5.80 8.14
CA ASP A 79 -12.92 -5.86 9.31
C ASP A 79 -13.41 -4.44 9.64
N ASN A 80 -14.69 -4.19 9.35
CA ASN A 80 -15.38 -2.93 9.63
C ASN A 80 -16.33 -3.04 10.84
N THR A 81 -16.22 -4.11 11.66
CA THR A 81 -17.05 -4.24 12.87
C THR A 81 -16.76 -3.13 13.88
N VAL A 82 -15.55 -2.58 13.85
CA VAL A 82 -15.15 -1.39 14.60
C VAL A 82 -15.11 -0.20 13.64
N ASP A 83 -15.90 0.84 13.95
CA ASP A 83 -15.97 2.06 13.15
C ASP A 83 -15.25 3.23 13.85
N PRO A 84 -14.01 3.55 13.47
CA PRO A 84 -13.25 4.65 14.05
C PRO A 84 -13.81 6.04 13.71
N SER A 85 -14.62 6.16 12.66
CA SER A 85 -15.20 7.45 12.24
C SER A 85 -16.25 7.97 13.24
N LYS A 86 -16.93 7.07 13.97
CA LYS A 86 -17.87 7.43 15.04
C LYS A 86 -17.18 8.09 16.23
N SER A 87 -15.91 7.79 16.47
CA SER A 87 -15.11 8.41 17.54
C SER A 87 -14.61 9.79 17.13
N ALA A 88 -14.18 9.94 15.87
CA ALA A 88 -13.74 11.22 15.33
C ALA A 88 -14.89 12.24 15.26
N ASN A 89 -16.05 11.85 14.73
CA ASN A 89 -17.22 12.73 14.63
C ASN A 89 -17.82 13.11 16.00
N LYS A 90 -17.64 12.28 17.04
CA LYS A 90 -18.16 12.60 18.39
C LYS A 90 -17.47 13.80 19.04
N GLN A 91 -16.19 14.04 18.72
CA GLN A 91 -15.44 15.21 19.21
C GLN A 91 -15.82 16.51 18.48
N VAL A 92 -16.56 16.42 17.37
CA VAL A 92 -17.00 17.56 16.56
C VAL A 92 -18.39 18.04 16.99
N GLN A 93 -19.14 17.19 17.69
CA GLN A 93 -20.49 17.46 18.16
C GLN A 93 -20.57 17.93 19.63
N GLN A 94 -19.43 18.21 20.27
CA GLN A 94 -19.35 18.76 21.63
C GLN A 94 -18.72 20.15 21.61
#